data_AF-A0A7T0RL03-F1
#
_entry.id   AF-A0A7T0RL03-F1
#
_cell.length_a   1.000
_cell.length_b   1.000
_cell.length_c   1.000
_cell.angle_alpha   90.00
_cell.angle_beta   90.00
_cell.angle_gamma   90.00
#
_symmetry.space_group_name_H-M   'P 1'
#
loop_
_entity.id
_entity.type
_entity.pdbx_description
1 polymer ?
#
loop_
_entity_poly.entity_id
_entity_poly.type
_entity_poly.pdbx_seq_one_letter_code
_entity_poly.pdbx_strand_id
1 'polypeptide(L)'
;MEIKYTNTKEDLLAFNEHHLANSQVYQRRRIINLYVTPFVVLLLFCLLAFFTEKMSYYVGGILGASASYFWAFFAYKRYSNKCAEVFQKEVFCEHKVVISDVGVSESTANSSSQFTWDALEKIESNEC
;
A
#
# COMPACT_ATOMS: atom_id res chain seq x y z
N MET A 1 -1.22 -27.09 -18.89
CA MET A 1 0.00 -26.24 -18.88
C MET A 1 0.48 -26.10 -17.44
N GLU A 2 1.78 -26.27 -17.16
CA GLU A 2 2.34 -26.09 -15.82
C GLU A 2 3.23 -24.84 -15.80
N ILE A 3 2.95 -23.91 -14.88
CA ILE A 3 3.77 -22.70 -14.66
C ILE A 3 4.30 -22.78 -13.24
N LYS A 4 5.62 -22.61 -13.10
CA LYS A 4 6.30 -22.51 -11.82
C LYS A 4 6.90 -21.12 -11.70
N TYR A 5 6.53 -20.39 -10.67
CA TYR A 5 7.17 -19.11 -10.36
C TYR A 5 7.44 -19.00 -8.87
N THR A 6 8.47 -18.22 -8.55
CA THR A 6 8.85 -17.90 -7.18
C THR A 6 8.73 -16.40 -7.05
N ASN A 7 7.91 -15.93 -6.12
CA ASN A 7 7.78 -14.50 -5.87
C ASN A 7 9.08 -13.99 -5.25
N THR A 8 9.66 -12.94 -5.85
CA THR A 8 10.80 -12.26 -5.28
C THR A 8 10.34 -11.13 -4.35
N LYS A 9 11.28 -10.59 -3.55
CA LYS A 9 10.99 -9.43 -2.70
C LYS A 9 10.67 -8.17 -3.51
N GLU A 10 11.22 -8.07 -4.71
CA GLU A 10 10.99 -6.93 -5.61
C GLU A 10 9.55 -6.93 -6.14
N ASP A 11 9.01 -8.11 -6.48
CA ASP A 11 7.62 -8.26 -6.92
C ASP A 11 6.63 -7.85 -5.82
N LEU A 12 6.92 -8.20 -4.57
CA LEU A 12 6.13 -7.78 -3.41
C LEU A 12 6.19 -6.29 -3.15
N LEU A 13 7.36 -5.66 -3.34
CA LEU A 13 7.50 -4.21 -3.27
C LEU A 13 6.64 -3.53 -4.35
N ALA A 14 6.74 -3.99 -5.60
CA ALA A 14 5.96 -3.46 -6.71
C ALA A 14 4.45 -3.63 -6.50
N PHE A 15 4.02 -4.80 -6.02
CA PHE A 15 2.61 -5.06 -5.69
C PHE A 15 2.11 -4.13 -4.58
N ASN A 16 2.87 -3.99 -3.49
CA ASN A 16 2.51 -3.11 -2.39
C ASN A 16 2.46 -1.64 -2.83
N GLU A 17 3.44 -1.18 -3.62
CA GLU A 17 3.43 0.17 -4.17
C GLU A 17 2.20 0.43 -5.03
N HIS A 18 1.85 -0.51 -5.91
CA HIS A 18 0.65 -0.41 -6.74
C HIS A 18 -0.64 -0.43 -5.90
N HIS A 19 -0.72 -1.30 -4.89
CA HIS A 19 -1.88 -1.37 -3.99
C HIS A 19 -2.04 -0.09 -3.17
N LEU A 20 -0.94 0.46 -2.63
CA LEU A 20 -0.95 1.73 -1.91
C LEU A 20 -1.30 2.91 -2.83
N ALA A 21 -0.87 2.87 -4.09
CA ALA A 21 -1.23 3.89 -5.08
C ALA A 21 -2.74 3.90 -5.37
N ASN A 22 -3.35 2.72 -5.56
CA ASN A 22 -4.77 2.60 -5.94
C ASN A 22 -5.76 2.52 -4.76
N SER A 23 -5.29 2.28 -3.53
CA SER A 23 -6.16 2.23 -2.36
C SER A 23 -6.70 3.61 -2.00
N GLN A 24 -7.99 3.83 -2.26
CA GLN A 24 -8.69 5.09 -1.93
C GLN A 24 -8.60 5.42 -0.43
N VAL A 25 -8.66 4.40 0.44
CA VAL A 25 -8.58 4.59 1.89
C VAL A 25 -7.19 5.11 2.29
N TYR A 26 -6.13 4.53 1.70
CA TYR A 26 -4.76 4.96 1.96
C TYR A 26 -4.50 6.37 1.42
N GLN A 27 -4.94 6.66 0.19
CA GLN A 27 -4.80 8.00 -0.41
C GLN A 27 -5.54 9.07 0.40
N ARG A 28 -6.77 8.78 0.84
CA ARG A 28 -7.55 9.69 1.69
C ARG A 28 -6.83 9.96 3.02
N ARG A 29 -6.31 8.92 3.67
CA ARG A 29 -5.56 9.06 4.93
C ARG A 29 -4.25 9.80 4.74
N ARG A 30 -3.58 9.60 3.59
CA ARG A 30 -2.39 10.37 3.18
C ARG A 30 -2.70 11.84 3.09
N ILE A 31 -3.74 12.21 2.35
CA ILE A 31 -4.17 13.62 2.19
C ILE A 31 -4.53 14.25 3.54
N ILE A 32 -5.30 13.53 4.38
CA ILE A 32 -5.67 14.02 5.72
C ILE A 32 -4.42 14.31 6.56
N ASN A 33 -3.50 13.34 6.65
CA ASN A 33 -2.32 13.51 7.49
C ASN A 33 -1.29 14.51 6.93
N LEU A 34 -1.14 14.62 5.60
CA LEU A 34 -0.17 15.54 5.00
C LEU A 34 -0.68 16.99 4.99
N TYR A 35 -1.98 17.20 4.77
CA TYR A 35 -2.50 18.54 4.49
C TYR A 35 -3.52 19.00 5.54
N VAL A 36 -4.47 18.15 5.90
CA VAL A 36 -5.55 18.54 6.82
C VAL A 36 -5.02 18.70 8.24
N THR A 37 -4.22 17.75 8.74
CA THR A 37 -3.69 17.80 10.11
C THR A 37 -2.78 19.02 10.35
N PRO A 38 -1.77 19.31 9.49
CA PRO A 38 -0.92 20.49 9.70
C PRO A 38 -1.71 21.80 9.56
N PHE A 39 -2.70 21.84 8.66
CA PHE A 39 -3.57 23.00 8.51
C PHE A 39 -4.40 23.25 9.77
N VAL A 40 -5.00 22.22 10.36
CA VAL A 40 -5.76 22.35 11.62
C VAL A 40 -4.85 22.81 12.76
N VAL A 41 -3.63 22.27 12.86
CA VAL A 41 -2.64 22.73 13.85
C VAL A 41 -2.35 24.22 13.65
N LEU A 42 -2.05 24.64 12.42
CA LEU A 42 -1.74 26.03 12.11
C LEU A 42 -2.93 26.95 12.47
N LEU A 43 -4.16 26.55 12.13
CA LEU A 43 -5.38 27.29 12.42
C LEU A 43 -5.60 27.42 13.95
N LEU A 44 -5.39 26.36 14.72
CA LEU A 44 -5.46 26.39 16.18
C LEU A 44 -4.44 27.36 16.79
N PHE A 45 -3.19 27.34 16.31
CA PHE A 45 -2.16 28.25 16.79
C PHE A 45 -2.43 29.70 16.38
N CYS A 46 -2.98 29.95 15.20
CA CYS A 46 -3.43 31.28 14.78
C CYS A 46 -4.56 31.80 15.69
N LEU A 47 -5.55 30.96 16.02
CA LEU A 47 -6.62 31.34 16.95
C LEU A 47 -6.06 31.66 18.34
N LEU A 48 -5.15 30.82 18.85
CA LEU A 48 -4.48 31.07 20.12
C LEU A 48 -3.69 32.39 20.11
N ALA A 49 -2.96 32.66 19.02
CA ALA A 49 -2.23 33.91 18.86
C ALA A 49 -3.15 35.13 18.82
N PHE A 50 -4.32 35.01 18.19
CA PHE A 50 -5.34 36.06 18.15
C PHE A 50 -5.89 36.36 19.55
N PHE A 51 -6.23 35.34 20.35
CA PHE A 51 -6.78 35.54 21.70
C PHE A 51 -5.75 36.01 22.74
N THR A 52 -4.48 35.68 22.55
CA THR A 52 -3.42 36.00 23.53
C THR A 52 -2.55 37.19 23.14
N GLU A 53 -2.70 37.69 21.91
CA GLU A 53 -1.90 38.76 21.28
C GLU A 53 -0.37 38.51 21.31
N LYS A 54 0.06 37.26 21.56
CA LYS A 54 1.48 36.90 21.62
C LYS A 54 1.97 36.36 20.29
N MET A 55 2.96 37.05 19.72
CA MET A 55 3.63 36.64 18.49
C MET A 55 4.32 35.27 18.56
N SER A 56 4.67 34.81 19.76
CA SER A 56 5.31 33.50 19.97
C SER A 56 4.44 32.32 19.50
N TYR A 57 3.12 32.46 19.52
CA TYR A 57 2.21 31.41 19.05
C TYR A 57 2.18 31.27 17.53
N TYR A 58 2.38 32.35 16.77
CA TYR A 58 2.53 32.24 15.31
C TYR A 58 3.79 31.47 14.94
N VAL A 59 4.91 31.77 15.62
CA VAL A 59 6.18 31.06 15.42
C VAL A 59 6.04 29.58 15.80
N GLY A 60 5.40 29.30 16.94
CA GLY A 60 5.11 27.93 17.39
C GLY A 60 4.19 27.16 16.43
N GLY A 61 3.18 27.82 15.87
CA GLY A 61 2.26 27.24 14.90
C GLY A 61 2.93 26.87 13.59
N ILE A 62 3.78 27.75 13.06
CA ILE A 62 4.56 27.47 11.84
C ILE A 62 5.51 26.29 12.08
N LEU A 63 6.29 26.32 13.17
CA LEU A 63 7.22 25.23 13.50
C LEU A 63 6.50 23.90 13.75
N GLY A 64 5.37 23.93 14.46
CA GLY A 64 4.56 22.75 14.74
C GLY A 64 3.94 22.15 13.47
N ALA A 65 3.40 22.99 12.59
CA ALA A 65 2.86 22.56 11.30
C ALA A 65 3.95 21.98 10.39
N SER A 66 5.11 22.63 10.31
CA SER A 66 6.26 22.11 9.54
C SER A 66 6.75 20.78 10.09
N ALA A 67 6.93 20.65 11.41
CA ALA A 67 7.35 19.40 12.04
C ALA A 67 6.34 18.26 11.79
N SER A 68 5.04 18.55 11.91
CA SER A 68 3.97 17.59 11.61
C SER A 68 4.00 17.13 10.15
N TYR A 69 4.17 18.07 9.21
CA TYR A 69 4.28 17.77 7.79
C TYR A 69 5.49 16.88 7.49
N PHE A 70 6.68 17.25 7.98
CA PHE A 70 7.89 16.47 7.75
C PHE A 70 7.78 15.07 8.36
N TRP A 71 7.25 14.95 9.58
CA TRP A 71 7.03 13.65 10.22
C TRP A 71 6.11 12.77 9.39
N ALA A 72 4.95 13.29 8.96
CA ALA A 72 4.02 12.57 8.13
C ALA A 72 4.66 12.16 6.79
N PHE A 73 5.38 13.06 6.13
CA PHE A 73 6.06 12.82 4.87
C PHE A 73 7.08 11.67 4.97
N PHE A 74 7.95 11.69 6.00
CA PHE A 74 8.92 10.61 6.21
C PHE A 74 8.25 9.29 6.59
N ALA A 75 7.21 9.33 7.41
CA ALA A 75 6.45 8.13 7.78
C ALA A 75 5.82 7.46 6.55
N TYR A 76 5.22 8.23 5.65
CA TYR A 76 4.62 7.71 4.42
C TYR A 76 5.67 7.17 3.45
N LYS A 77 6.81 7.87 3.27
CA LYS A 77 7.90 7.39 2.42
C LYS A 77 8.50 6.07 2.91
N ARG A 78 8.52 5.85 4.22
CA ARG A 78 9.07 4.62 4.83
C ARG A 78 8.03 3.49 4.96
N TYR A 79 6.75 3.78 4.72
CA TYR A 79 5.67 2.82 4.94
C TYR A 79 5.72 1.65 3.95
N SER A 80 5.95 1.91 2.66
CA SER A 80 6.08 0.85 1.64
C SER A 80 7.21 -0.13 1.98
N ASN A 81 8.37 0.40 2.37
CA ASN A 81 9.53 -0.41 2.76
C ASN A 81 9.25 -1.25 4.01
N LYS A 82 8.55 -0.69 5.00
CA LYS A 82 8.17 -1.44 6.21
C LYS A 82 7.18 -2.57 5.91
N CYS A 83 6.22 -2.35 5.03
CA CYS A 83 5.29 -3.40 4.61
C CYS A 83 6.00 -4.55 3.88
N ALA A 84 7.02 -4.24 3.07
CA ALA A 84 7.84 -5.25 2.39
C ALA A 84 8.87 -5.94 3.30
N GLU A 85 9.19 -5.39 4.47
CA GLU A 85 10.05 -6.02 5.48
C GLU A 85 9.30 -7.06 6.33
N VAL A 86 7.97 -7.02 6.37
CA VAL A 86 7.17 -8.07 7.02
C VAL A 86 7.26 -9.33 6.16
N PHE A 87 8.30 -10.13 6.44
CA PHE A 87 8.60 -11.36 5.71
C PHE A 87 7.50 -12.40 5.98
N GLN A 88 6.45 -12.40 5.17
CA GLN A 88 5.43 -13.45 5.21
C GLN A 88 5.97 -14.67 4.48
N LYS A 89 6.47 -15.66 5.22
CA LYS A 89 6.98 -16.93 4.68
C LYS A 89 6.01 -17.63 3.70
N GLU A 90 4.72 -17.37 3.85
CA GLU A 90 3.63 -17.89 3.00
C GLU A 90 3.60 -17.28 1.58
N VAL A 91 4.24 -16.13 1.35
CA VAL A 91 4.22 -15.47 0.03
C VAL A 91 5.46 -15.83 -0.80
N PHE A 92 6.58 -16.12 -0.13
CA PHE A 92 7.89 -16.42 -0.73
C PHE A 92 8.11 -17.90 -1.06
N CYS A 93 7.08 -18.73 -1.06
CA CYS A 93 7.19 -20.13 -1.48
C CYS A 93 7.01 -20.30 -2.98
N GLU A 94 7.48 -21.43 -3.52
CA GLU A 94 7.23 -21.80 -4.92
C GLU A 94 5.74 -22.00 -5.14
N HIS A 95 5.19 -21.29 -6.13
CA HIS A 95 3.81 -21.43 -6.58
C HIS A 95 3.82 -22.31 -7.82
N LYS A 96 3.20 -23.48 -7.72
CA LYS A 96 2.97 -24.37 -8.87
C LYS A 96 1.53 -24.20 -9.31
N VAL A 97 1.32 -23.54 -10.44
CA VAL A 97 0.01 -23.40 -11.07
C VAL A 97 -0.11 -24.44 -12.17
N VAL A 98 -1.11 -25.31 -12.06
CA VAL A 98 -1.46 -26.30 -13.08
C VAL A 98 -2.79 -25.89 -13.69
N ILE A 99 -2.76 -25.56 -14.97
CA ILE A 99 -3.96 -25.25 -15.78
C ILE A 99 -4.34 -26.52 -16.52
N SER A 100 -5.55 -27.00 -16.27
CA SER A 100 -6.16 -28.21 -16.84
C SER A 100 -7.52 -27.89 -17.46
N ASP A 101 -8.04 -28.81 -18.29
CA ASP A 101 -9.33 -28.64 -18.99
C ASP A 101 -10.55 -28.59 -18.04
N VAL A 102 -10.34 -28.90 -16.75
CA VAL A 102 -11.37 -28.89 -15.68
C VAL A 102 -11.23 -27.64 -14.78
N GLY A 103 -10.10 -26.94 -14.87
CA GLY A 103 -9.84 -25.72 -14.11
C GLY A 103 -8.39 -25.47 -13.74
N VAL A 104 -8.18 -24.52 -12.83
CA VAL A 104 -6.86 -24.05 -12.38
C VAL A 104 -6.64 -24.50 -10.94
N SER A 105 -5.57 -25.25 -10.70
CA SER A 105 -5.12 -25.59 -9.35
C SER A 105 -3.79 -24.91 -9.07
N GLU A 106 -3.75 -24.08 -8.03
CA GLU A 106 -2.53 -23.48 -7.51
C GLU A 106 -2.12 -24.22 -6.24
N SER A 107 -0.90 -24.74 -6.23
CA SER A 107 -0.30 -25.41 -5.09
C SER A 107 0.92 -24.64 -4.64
N THR A 108 0.87 -24.14 -3.42
CA THR A 108 1.98 -23.51 -2.72
C THR A 108 2.37 -24.39 -1.53
N ALA A 109 3.60 -24.27 -1.01
CA ALA A 109 4.08 -25.08 0.12
C ALA A 109 3.18 -25.05 1.38
N ASN A 110 2.36 -24.02 1.55
CA ASN A 110 1.47 -23.84 2.71
C ASN A 110 -0.04 -23.84 2.38
N SER A 111 -0.44 -23.84 1.11
CA SER A 111 -1.85 -23.78 0.74
C SER A 111 -2.11 -24.34 -0.65
N SER A 112 -3.23 -25.04 -0.81
CA SER A 112 -3.75 -25.47 -2.11
C SER A 112 -5.07 -24.75 -2.40
N SER A 113 -5.12 -23.96 -3.46
CA SER A 113 -6.35 -23.35 -3.94
C SER A 113 -6.75 -24.03 -5.26
N GLN A 114 -8.03 -24.38 -5.38
CA GLN A 114 -8.56 -25.03 -6.57
C GLN A 114 -9.76 -24.25 -7.07
N PHE A 115 -9.65 -23.75 -8.30
CA PHE A 115 -10.73 -23.06 -8.99
C PHE A 115 -11.19 -23.92 -10.16
N THR A 116 -12.39 -24.48 -10.02
CA THR A 116 -13.07 -25.27 -11.06
C THR A 116 -14.06 -24.39 -11.81
N TRP A 117 -14.20 -24.65 -13.11
CA TRP A 117 -15.06 -23.88 -14.01
C TRP A 117 -15.92 -24.90 -14.75
N ASP A 118 -17.21 -24.63 -14.91
CA ASP A 118 -18.08 -25.49 -15.71
C ASP A 118 -17.71 -25.32 -17.20
N ALA A 119 -17.11 -26.37 -17.76
CA ALA A 119 -16.79 -26.62 -19.17
C ALA A 119 -16.18 -25.43 -19.97
N LEU A 120 -14.88 -25.52 -20.26
CA LEU A 120 -14.18 -24.64 -21.21
C LEU A 120 -14.80 -24.76 -22.62
N GLU A 121 -15.56 -23.75 -23.04
CA GLU A 121 -16.29 -23.78 -24.32
C GLU A 121 -15.38 -23.50 -25.54
N LYS A 122 -14.26 -22.78 -25.37
CA LYS A 122 -13.28 -22.53 -26.45
C LYS A 122 -11.93 -22.01 -25.93
N ILE A 123 -10.82 -22.51 -26.47
CA ILE A 123 -9.47 -21.96 -26.27
C ILE A 123 -9.00 -21.38 -27.61
N GLU A 124 -8.84 -20.07 -27.71
CA GLU A 124 -8.26 -19.40 -28.89
C GLU A 124 -6.77 -19.11 -28.64
N SER A 125 -5.91 -19.88 -29.30
CA SER A 125 -4.47 -19.60 -29.39
C SER A 125 -4.24 -18.58 -30.52
N ASN A 126 -3.86 -17.36 -30.16
CA ASN A 126 -3.45 -16.36 -31.13
C ASN A 126 -1.92 -16.45 -31.30
N GLU A 127 -1.47 -17.22 -32.28
CA GLU A 127 -0.07 -17.15 -32.73
C GLU A 127 0.06 -15.98 -33.71
N CYS A 128 0.83 -14.95 -33.33
CA CYS A 128 1.42 -13.96 -34.22
C CYS A 128 2.77 -13.51 -33.66
#